data_AF-A0A0B3AQK0-F1
#
_entry.id   AF-A0A0B3AQK0-F1
#
_cell.length_a   1.000
_cell.length_b   1.000
_cell.length_c   1.000
_cell.angle_alpha   90.00
_cell.angle_beta   90.00
_cell.angle_gamma   90.00
#
_symmetry.space_group_name_H-M   'P 1'
#
loop_
_entity.id
_entity.type
_entity.pdbx_description
1 polymer ?
#
loop_
_entity_poly.entity_id
_entity_poly.type
_entity_poly.pdbx_seq_one_letter_code
_entity_poly.pdbx_strand_id
1 'polypeptide(L)'
;MENKNVGGLIVGIGLVIGLMVLIFNTILKDLIYSTCTHGPTCGMYDTLSIQTWISLSIVAIIIIIGIIIMFTKPKEKIVIQTKTIKEKKKKLNLENLDQDEKKVIKLLQEENGGMFQADLMEKLEIGKVKATRLLDKLEAKQLIERKRRGMNNLVVLRS
;
A
#
# COMPACT_ATOMS: atom_id res chain seq x y z
N MET A 1 -1.15 -7.47 -13.43
CA MET A 1 -0.67 -6.79 -14.64
C MET A 1 0.20 -5.64 -14.18
N GLU A 2 1.43 -5.51 -14.68
CA GLU A 2 2.21 -4.29 -14.42
C GLU A 2 1.41 -3.08 -14.88
N ASN A 3 1.23 -2.08 -14.02
CA ASN A 3 0.50 -0.85 -14.35
C ASN A 3 1.03 -0.18 -15.63
N LYS A 4 2.30 -0.41 -15.98
CA LYS A 4 2.90 0.01 -17.24
C LYS A 4 2.21 -0.59 -18.47
N ASN A 5 1.84 -1.87 -18.43
CA ASN A 5 1.17 -2.53 -19.56
C ASN A 5 -0.28 -2.06 -19.67
N VAL A 6 -0.96 -1.86 -18.55
CA VAL A 6 -2.35 -1.33 -18.54
C VAL A 6 -2.38 0.12 -19.01
N GLY A 7 -1.48 0.96 -18.50
CA GLY A 7 -1.32 2.34 -18.94
C GLY A 7 -0.94 2.45 -20.42
N GLY A 8 -0.04 1.59 -20.90
CA GLY A 8 0.31 1.51 -22.33
C GLY A 8 -0.88 1.13 -23.22
N LEU A 9 -1.73 0.21 -22.78
CA LEU A 9 -2.94 -0.20 -23.50
C LEU A 9 -3.94 0.97 -23.60
N ILE A 10 -4.15 1.70 -22.50
CA ILE A 10 -5.04 2.87 -22.46
C ILE A 10 -4.51 4.00 -23.35
N VAL A 11 -3.21 4.29 -23.30
CA VAL A 11 -2.58 5.29 -24.18
C VAL A 11 -2.70 4.88 -25.65
N GLY A 12 -2.49 3.60 -25.96
CA GLY A 12 -2.66 3.06 -27.32
C GLY A 12 -4.08 3.25 -27.85
N ILE A 13 -5.09 2.93 -27.05
CA ILE A 13 -6.50 3.15 -27.41
C ILE A 13 -6.80 4.64 -27.60
N GLY A 14 -6.31 5.51 -26.71
CA GLY A 14 -6.48 6.96 -26.83
C GLY A 14 -5.87 7.53 -28.11
N LEU A 15 -4.72 7.01 -28.54
CA LEU A 15 -4.04 7.43 -29.77
C LEU A 15 -4.84 7.02 -31.02
N VAL A 16 -5.37 5.79 -31.05
CA VAL A 16 -6.25 5.32 -32.13
C VAL A 16 -7.52 6.17 -32.22
N ILE A 17 -8.17 6.45 -31.08
CA ILE A 17 -9.38 7.29 -31.05
C ILE A 17 -9.06 8.72 -31.52
N GLY A 18 -7.95 9.30 -31.08
CA GLY A 18 -7.52 10.64 -31.53
C GLY A 18 -7.30 10.70 -33.03
N LEU A 19 -6.69 9.66 -33.62
CA LEU A 19 -6.47 9.55 -35.05
C LEU A 19 -7.81 9.46 -35.81
N MET A 20 -8.77 8.68 -35.31
CA MET A 20 -10.12 8.65 -35.88
C MET A 20 -10.80 10.02 -35.85
N VAL A 21 -10.75 10.72 -34.71
CA VAL A 21 -11.35 12.05 -34.57
C VAL A 21 -10.75 13.05 -35.56
N LEU A 22 -9.43 13.02 -35.77
CA LEU A 22 -8.75 13.88 -36.75
C LEU A 22 -9.24 13.60 -38.17
N ILE A 23 -9.27 12.33 -38.59
CA ILE A 23 -9.75 11.93 -39.93
C ILE A 23 -11.20 12.37 -40.14
N PHE A 24 -12.07 12.13 -39.16
CA PHE A 24 -13.46 12.56 -39.23
C PHE A 24 -13.58 14.08 -39.34
N ASN A 25 -12.77 14.83 -38.59
CA ASN A 25 -12.81 16.28 -38.62
C ASN A 25 -12.35 16.85 -39.98
N THR A 26 -11.30 16.28 -40.56
CA THR A 26 -10.81 16.68 -41.88
C THR A 26 -11.84 16.41 -42.96
N ILE A 27 -12.48 15.22 -42.94
CA ILE A 27 -13.52 14.86 -43.91
C ILE A 27 -14.74 15.78 -43.79
N LEU A 28 -15.19 16.06 -42.57
CA LEU A 28 -16.33 16.95 -42.33
C LEU A 28 -16.04 18.38 -42.80
N LYS A 29 -14.82 18.88 -42.59
CA LYS A 29 -14.41 20.20 -43.05
C LYS A 29 -14.41 20.29 -44.59
N ASP A 30 -13.92 19.25 -45.26
CA ASP A 30 -13.89 19.18 -46.73
C ASP A 30 -15.30 19.08 -47.32
N LEU A 31 -16.18 18.27 -46.72
CA LEU A 31 -17.59 18.18 -47.14
C LEU A 31 -18.30 19.53 -47.06
N ILE A 32 -18.10 20.28 -45.99
CA ILE A 32 -18.75 21.58 -45.80
C ILE A 32 -18.17 22.63 -46.73
N TYR A 33 -16.86 22.59 -46.98
CA TYR A 33 -16.23 23.45 -47.98
C TYR A 33 -16.83 23.23 -49.38
N SER A 34 -17.11 21.99 -49.74
CA SER A 34 -17.71 21.65 -51.05
C SER A 34 -19.21 21.94 -51.16
N THR A 35 -19.93 22.09 -50.05
CA THR A 35 -21.40 22.19 -50.04
C THR A 35 -21.94 23.55 -49.59
N CYS A 36 -21.19 24.36 -48.83
CA CYS A 36 -21.67 25.66 -48.36
C CYS A 36 -21.28 26.78 -49.34
N THR A 37 -22.27 27.40 -49.99
CA THR A 37 -22.10 28.48 -50.98
C THR A 37 -21.78 29.85 -50.34
N HIS A 38 -21.94 29.98 -49.03
CA HIS A 38 -21.71 31.22 -48.27
C HIS A 38 -20.28 31.35 -47.71
N GLY A 39 -19.39 30.38 -47.98
CA GLY A 39 -18.01 30.45 -47.52
C GLY A 39 -17.89 30.47 -45.97
N PRO A 40 -16.88 31.15 -45.39
CA PRO A 40 -16.58 31.07 -43.96
C PRO A 40 -17.61 31.75 -43.03
N THR A 41 -18.65 32.42 -43.56
CA THR A 41 -19.74 33.00 -42.76
C THR A 41 -20.90 32.03 -42.52
N CYS A 42 -20.81 30.81 -43.07
CA CYS A 42 -21.72 29.71 -42.81
C CYS A 42 -21.57 29.27 -41.33
N GLY A 43 -22.59 29.51 -40.50
CA GLY A 43 -22.55 29.21 -39.04
C GLY A 43 -22.29 27.74 -38.69
N MET A 44 -22.32 26.85 -39.69
CA MET A 44 -21.86 25.47 -39.57
C MET A 44 -20.35 25.37 -39.31
N TYR A 45 -19.53 26.32 -39.77
CA TYR A 45 -18.10 26.35 -39.44
C TYR A 45 -17.84 26.61 -37.95
N ASP A 46 -18.66 27.44 -37.32
CA ASP A 46 -18.54 27.73 -35.88
C ASP A 46 -18.89 26.48 -35.06
N THR A 47 -19.97 25.78 -35.41
CA THR A 47 -20.37 24.55 -34.73
C THR A 47 -19.35 23.44 -34.92
N LEU A 48 -18.77 23.29 -36.13
CA LEU A 48 -17.68 22.34 -36.34
C LEU A 48 -16.45 22.69 -35.51
N SER A 49 -16.02 23.94 -35.52
CA SER A 49 -14.83 24.37 -34.79
C SER A 49 -14.97 24.09 -33.29
N ILE A 50 -16.14 24.38 -32.72
CA ILE A 50 -16.48 24.07 -31.33
C ILE A 50 -16.46 22.55 -31.09
N GLN A 51 -17.09 21.76 -31.98
CA GLN A 51 -17.11 20.30 -31.87
C GLN A 51 -15.71 19.68 -31.97
N THR A 52 -14.83 20.21 -32.83
CA THR A 52 -13.41 19.79 -32.92
C THR A 52 -12.70 20.04 -31.61
N TRP A 53 -12.91 21.20 -31.00
CA TRP A 53 -12.25 21.58 -29.76
C TRP A 53 -12.70 20.73 -28.57
N ILE A 54 -14.01 20.45 -28.48
CA ILE A 54 -14.58 19.56 -27.46
C ILE A 54 -14.02 18.14 -27.62
N SER A 55 -14.03 17.60 -28.85
CA SER A 55 -13.54 16.24 -29.10
C SER A 55 -12.04 16.10 -28.84
N LEU A 56 -11.23 17.09 -29.22
CA LEU A 56 -9.79 17.12 -28.92
C LEU A 56 -9.52 17.17 -27.40
N SER A 57 -10.31 17.96 -26.66
CA SER A 57 -10.20 18.04 -25.18
C SER A 57 -10.47 16.70 -24.50
N ILE A 58 -11.49 15.96 -24.95
CA ILE A 58 -11.82 14.65 -24.38
C ILE A 58 -10.68 13.65 -24.62
N VAL A 59 -10.13 13.62 -25.84
CA VAL A 59 -8.99 12.74 -26.19
C VAL A 59 -7.76 13.10 -25.35
N ALA A 60 -7.48 14.39 -25.15
CA ALA A 60 -6.37 14.84 -24.31
C ALA A 60 -6.49 14.36 -22.86
N ILE A 61 -7.70 14.43 -22.27
CA ILE A 61 -7.96 13.93 -20.91
C ILE A 61 -7.71 12.42 -20.81
N ILE A 62 -8.16 11.63 -21.78
CA ILE A 62 -7.96 10.18 -21.81
C ILE A 62 -6.46 9.84 -21.88
N ILE A 63 -5.71 10.55 -22.71
CA ILE A 63 -4.25 10.37 -22.83
C ILE A 63 -3.56 10.75 -21.52
N ILE A 64 -3.94 11.86 -20.88
CA ILE A 64 -3.38 12.28 -19.58
C ILE A 64 -3.63 11.20 -18.51
N ILE A 65 -4.84 10.66 -18.42
CA ILE A 65 -5.16 9.58 -17.48
C ILE A 65 -4.32 8.32 -17.77
N GLY A 66 -4.19 7.94 -19.05
CA GLY A 66 -3.35 6.82 -19.47
C GLY A 66 -1.89 7.00 -19.07
N ILE A 67 -1.33 8.20 -19.27
CA ILE A 67 0.03 8.58 -18.87
C ILE A 67 0.17 8.52 -17.35
N ILE A 68 -0.77 9.09 -16.59
CA ILE A 68 -0.76 9.04 -15.13
C ILE A 68 -0.73 7.59 -14.64
N ILE A 69 -1.56 6.71 -15.19
CA ILE A 69 -1.58 5.28 -14.82
C ILE A 69 -0.28 4.57 -15.21
N MET A 70 0.30 4.91 -16.37
CA MET A 70 1.59 4.38 -16.82
C MET A 70 2.74 4.74 -15.88
N PHE A 71 2.76 5.98 -15.37
CA PHE A 71 3.79 6.46 -14.42
C PHE A 71 3.45 6.18 -12.96
N THR A 72 2.21 5.85 -12.64
CA THR A 72 1.82 5.42 -11.30
C THR A 72 2.40 4.04 -11.05
N LYS A 73 3.49 4.01 -10.28
CA LYS A 73 4.00 2.77 -9.71
C LYS A 73 2.81 2.03 -9.11
N PRO A 74 2.69 0.70 -9.32
CA PRO A 74 1.70 -0.06 -8.58
C PRO A 74 1.88 0.37 -7.14
N LYS A 75 0.79 0.83 -6.48
CA LYS A 75 0.72 0.69 -5.03
C LYS A 75 1.08 -0.76 -4.88
N GLU A 76 2.31 -1.04 -4.44
CA GLU A 76 2.72 -2.37 -4.06
C GLU A 76 1.49 -2.87 -3.37
N LYS A 77 0.96 -3.99 -3.88
CA LYS A 77 -0.12 -4.67 -3.20
C LYS A 77 0.25 -4.49 -1.75
N ILE A 78 -0.66 -3.99 -0.93
CA ILE A 78 -0.53 -4.28 0.47
C ILE A 78 -0.74 -5.80 0.47
N VAL A 79 0.28 -6.55 0.05
CA VAL A 79 0.77 -7.67 0.76
C VAL A 79 0.79 -7.04 2.13
N ILE A 80 -0.26 -7.35 2.87
CA ILE A 80 -0.07 -7.96 4.15
C ILE A 80 0.88 -9.15 3.91
N GLN A 81 2.13 -8.87 3.47
CA GLN A 81 3.28 -9.23 4.25
C GLN A 81 2.77 -8.73 5.58
N THR A 82 2.37 -9.68 6.41
CA THR A 82 2.95 -9.67 7.73
C THR A 82 4.26 -8.94 7.57
N LYS A 83 4.23 -7.66 7.93
CA LYS A 83 5.29 -7.09 8.70
C LYS A 83 5.47 -8.17 9.78
N THR A 84 6.25 -9.21 9.48
CA THR A 84 7.59 -9.29 10.01
C THR A 84 8.08 -7.85 9.92
N ILE A 85 7.62 -7.08 10.90
CA ILE A 85 8.42 -6.10 11.53
C ILE A 85 9.68 -6.94 11.71
N LYS A 86 10.63 -6.77 10.78
CA LYS A 86 12.02 -6.74 11.19
C LYS A 86 11.98 -5.65 12.23
N GLU A 87 11.55 -6.04 13.42
CA GLU A 87 11.92 -5.39 14.64
C GLU A 87 13.41 -5.38 14.42
N LYS A 88 13.92 -4.17 14.16
CA LYS A 88 15.28 -3.86 14.52
C LYS A 88 15.41 -4.58 15.85
N LYS A 89 16.11 -5.72 15.85
CA LYS A 89 16.48 -6.39 17.07
C LYS A 89 17.31 -5.31 17.74
N LYS A 90 16.66 -4.45 18.53
CA LYS A 90 17.31 -3.66 19.54
C LYS A 90 18.09 -4.74 20.25
N LYS A 91 19.41 -4.66 20.16
CA LYS A 91 20.28 -5.58 20.87
C LYS A 91 19.79 -5.48 22.31
N LEU A 92 19.00 -6.46 22.75
CA LEU A 92 18.60 -6.57 24.14
C LEU A 92 19.95 -6.65 24.83
N ASN A 93 20.23 -5.73 25.74
CA ASN A 93 21.47 -5.74 26.51
C ASN A 93 21.37 -6.95 27.46
N LEU A 94 21.69 -8.13 26.94
CA LEU A 94 21.66 -9.42 27.64
C LEU A 94 22.82 -9.58 28.62
N GLU A 95 23.71 -8.58 28.71
CA GLU A 95 24.92 -8.60 29.52
C GLU A 95 24.62 -8.60 31.04
N ASN A 96 23.47 -8.09 31.47
CA ASN A 96 23.08 -7.98 32.89
C ASN A 96 21.90 -8.89 33.29
N LEU A 97 21.66 -9.98 32.57
CA LEU A 97 20.61 -10.94 32.93
C LEU A 97 21.15 -12.11 33.75
N ASP A 98 20.42 -12.44 34.82
CA ASP A 98 20.67 -13.63 35.64
C ASP A 98 20.29 -14.92 34.86
N GLN A 99 20.76 -16.09 35.31
CA GLN A 99 20.51 -17.37 34.63
C GLN A 99 19.01 -17.66 34.45
N ASP A 100 18.21 -17.35 35.47
CA ASP A 100 16.77 -17.53 35.42
C ASP A 100 16.08 -16.52 34.47
N GLU A 101 16.59 -15.29 34.38
CA GLU A 101 16.06 -14.26 33.47
C GLU A 101 16.35 -14.60 32.00
N LYS A 102 17.53 -15.15 31.69
CA LYS A 102 17.90 -15.59 30.34
C LYS A 102 16.99 -16.70 29.84
N LYS A 103 16.63 -17.65 30.70
CA LYS A 103 15.70 -18.74 30.35
C LYS A 103 14.33 -18.20 29.94
N VAL A 104 13.82 -17.21 30.65
CA VAL A 104 12.51 -16.59 30.37
C VAL A 104 12.52 -15.88 29.02
N ILE A 105 13.55 -15.07 28.74
CA ILE A 105 13.67 -14.40 27.44
C ILE A 105 13.79 -15.40 26.30
N LYS A 106 14.54 -16.50 26.48
CA LYS A 106 14.68 -17.55 25.47
C LYS A 106 13.34 -18.22 25.16
N LEU A 107 12.59 -18.60 26.19
CA LEU A 107 11.25 -19.19 26.03
C LEU A 107 10.27 -18.24 25.32
N LEU A 108 10.32 -16.94 25.64
CA LEU A 108 9.49 -15.95 24.95
C LEU A 108 9.91 -15.73 23.50
N GLN A 109 11.21 -15.85 23.18
CA GLN A 109 11.70 -15.81 21.80
C GLN A 109 11.30 -17.04 20.98
N GLU A 110 11.28 -18.22 21.60
CA GLU A 110 10.81 -19.47 20.99
C GLU A 110 9.30 -19.42 20.67
N GLU A 111 8.52 -18.70 21.49
CA GLU A 111 7.05 -18.65 21.43
C GLU A 111 6.55 -17.32 20.82
N ASN A 112 7.16 -16.91 19.72
CA ASN A 112 6.75 -15.75 18.90
C ASN A 112 6.61 -14.41 19.65
N GLY A 113 7.35 -14.22 20.74
CA GLY A 113 7.41 -12.94 21.45
C GLY A 113 6.38 -12.77 22.56
N GLY A 114 5.57 -13.79 22.90
CA GLY A 114 4.67 -13.67 24.05
C GLY A 114 4.00 -14.99 24.48
N MET A 115 3.83 -15.16 25.79
CA MET A 115 3.31 -16.37 26.42
C MET A 115 2.45 -16.01 27.64
N PHE A 116 1.47 -16.84 27.99
CA PHE A 116 0.74 -16.65 29.24
C PHE A 116 1.62 -16.93 30.46
N GLN A 117 1.39 -16.19 31.54
CA GLN A 117 2.14 -16.33 32.79
C GLN A 117 2.00 -17.73 33.40
N ALA A 118 0.83 -18.38 33.24
CA ALA A 118 0.63 -19.77 33.69
C ALA A 118 1.53 -20.76 32.94
N ASP A 119 1.53 -20.70 31.61
CA ASP A 119 2.35 -21.57 30.76
C ASP A 119 3.85 -21.33 31.00
N LEU A 120 4.23 -20.08 31.27
CA LEU A 120 5.60 -19.72 31.60
C LEU A 120 6.04 -20.31 32.95
N MET A 121 5.14 -20.34 33.94
CA MET A 121 5.39 -20.97 35.23
C MET A 121 5.54 -22.49 35.12
N GLU A 122 4.73 -23.12 34.26
CA GLU A 122 4.77 -24.55 34.00
C GLU A 122 6.09 -24.96 33.32
N LYS A 123 6.48 -24.26 32.24
CA LYS A 123 7.71 -24.56 31.49
C LYS A 123 9.00 -24.30 32.27
N LEU A 124 8.96 -23.40 33.24
CA LEU A 124 10.10 -23.08 34.11
C LEU A 124 10.09 -23.87 35.42
N GLU A 125 9.02 -24.61 35.70
CA GLU A 125 8.80 -25.34 36.96
C GLU A 125 8.99 -24.44 38.20
N ILE A 126 8.52 -23.19 38.13
CA ILE A 126 8.67 -22.20 39.21
C ILE A 126 7.34 -21.86 39.89
N GLY A 127 7.36 -21.74 41.21
CA GLY A 127 6.20 -21.31 41.99
C GLY A 127 5.80 -19.85 41.74
N LYS A 128 4.53 -19.52 42.03
CA LYS A 128 3.90 -18.21 41.80
C LYS A 128 4.71 -17.02 42.34
N VAL A 129 5.29 -17.17 43.53
CA VAL A 129 6.08 -16.11 44.19
C VAL A 129 7.37 -15.82 43.42
N LYS A 130 8.10 -16.87 43.01
CA LYS A 130 9.36 -16.75 42.27
C LYS A 130 9.10 -16.18 40.87
N ALA A 131 8.04 -16.64 40.20
CA ALA A 131 7.64 -16.16 38.89
C ALA A 131 7.31 -14.67 38.89
N THR A 132 6.49 -14.19 39.84
CA THR A 132 6.13 -12.77 39.93
C THR A 132 7.38 -11.91 40.16
N ARG A 133 8.25 -12.26 41.11
CA ARG A 133 9.50 -11.52 41.36
C ARG A 133 10.41 -11.46 40.14
N LEU A 134 10.49 -12.54 39.37
CA LEU A 134 11.30 -12.61 38.16
C LEU A 134 10.72 -11.71 37.05
N LEU A 135 9.41 -11.78 36.84
CA LEU A 135 8.73 -10.94 35.85
C LEU A 135 8.80 -9.46 36.23
N ASP A 136 8.68 -9.11 37.51
CA ASP A 136 8.83 -7.75 38.00
C ASP A 136 10.24 -7.18 37.71
N LYS A 137 11.30 -8.00 37.87
CA LYS A 137 12.67 -7.62 37.50
C LYS A 137 12.84 -7.39 35.99
N LEU A 138 12.29 -8.28 35.17
CA LEU A 138 12.36 -8.15 33.71
C LEU A 138 11.55 -6.96 33.18
N GLU A 139 10.43 -6.65 33.83
CA GLU A 139 9.59 -5.48 33.53
C GLU A 139 10.30 -4.17 33.95
N ALA A 140 10.97 -4.16 35.12
CA ALA A 140 11.81 -3.05 35.55
C ALA A 140 13.00 -2.79 34.60
N LYS A 141 13.56 -3.85 34.00
CA LYS A 141 14.59 -3.76 32.94
C LYS A 141 14.02 -3.39 31.56
N GLN A 142 12.70 -3.16 31.46
CA GLN A 142 11.98 -2.85 30.23
C GLN A 142 12.13 -3.90 29.11
N LEU A 143 12.38 -5.17 29.47
CA LEU A 143 12.55 -6.27 28.51
C LEU A 143 11.23 -6.98 28.19
N ILE A 144 10.27 -6.91 29.11
CA ILE A 144 8.94 -7.52 28.96
C ILE A 144 7.85 -6.53 29.36
N GLU A 145 6.63 -6.80 28.91
CA GLU A 145 5.40 -6.10 29.29
C GLU A 145 4.33 -7.14 29.64
N ARG A 146 3.59 -6.92 30.74
CA ARG A 146 2.45 -7.78 31.11
C ARG A 146 1.15 -7.11 30.71
N LYS A 147 0.37 -7.79 29.86
CA LYS A 147 -0.97 -7.36 29.44
C LYS A 147 -2.02 -8.28 30.02
N ARG A 148 -3.00 -7.72 30.72
CA ARG A 148 -4.11 -8.51 31.26
C ARG A 148 -4.97 -9.05 30.12
N ARG A 149 -5.15 -10.38 30.09
CA ARG A 149 -5.99 -11.10 29.11
C ARG A 149 -6.93 -12.02 29.89
N GLY A 150 -8.08 -11.49 30.27
CA GLY A 150 -9.07 -12.21 31.06
C GLY A 150 -8.58 -12.51 32.49
N MET A 151 -8.61 -13.79 32.85
CA MET A 151 -8.16 -14.31 34.17
C MET A 151 -6.65 -14.53 34.25
N ASN A 152 -5.92 -14.38 33.14
CA ASN A 152 -4.48 -14.60 33.10
C ASN A 152 -3.74 -13.36 32.57
N ASN A 153 -2.43 -13.30 32.82
CA ASN A 153 -1.57 -12.26 32.28
C ASN A 153 -0.81 -12.82 31.07
N LEU A 154 -0.81 -12.07 29.98
CA LEU A 154 0.04 -12.33 28.82
C LEU A 154 1.35 -11.57 29.02
N VAL A 155 2.47 -12.30 29.06
CA VAL A 155 3.81 -11.73 29.08
C VAL A 155 4.27 -11.60 27.64
N VAL A 156 4.62 -10.39 27.22
CA VAL A 156 5.08 -10.09 25.86
C VAL A 156 6.49 -9.50 25.94
N LEU A 157 7.38 -9.90 25.04
CA LEU A 157 8.67 -9.26 24.88
C LEU A 157 8.48 -7.83 24.40
N ARG A 158 9.15 -6.90 25.06
CA ARG A 158 9.12 -5.49 24.67
C ARG A 158 10.20 -5.26 23.61
N SER A 159 9.76 -4.99 22.38
CA SER A 159 10.63 -4.66 21.24
C SER A 159 10.76 -3.16 21.00
#